data_AF-A0A1Q8ZI16-F1
#
_entry.id   AF-A0A1Q8ZI16-F1
#
_cell.length_a   1.000
_cell.length_b   1.000
_cell.length_c   1.000
_cell.angle_alpha   90.00
_cell.angle_beta   90.00
_cell.angle_gamma   90.00
#
_symmetry.space_group_name_H-M   'P 1'
#
loop_
_entity.id
_entity.type
_entity.pdbx_description
1 polymer ?
#
loop_
_entity_poly.entity_id
_entity_poly.type
_entity_poly.pdbx_seq_one_letter_code
_entity_poly.pdbx_strand_id
1 'polypeptide(L)'
;MTFSVDDYEKAITRIFDQKGNTIGAGFLVAPGYVLTCAHVVLQAIGIEKDKFAEYEGQPQKQISLDFHVLASDQPIQAEVVVWLPYRLDSGDVAALKLLTPEPDEAMPIPLVEVSRKDVSSQEELNIKRSRE
;
A
#
# COMPACT_ATOMS: atom_id res chain seq x y z
N MET A 1 -22.02 -0.71 -3.55
CA MET A 1 -21.09 -1.37 -4.51
C MET A 1 -20.55 -2.59 -3.81
N THR A 2 -20.57 -3.75 -4.45
CA THR A 2 -19.94 -4.98 -3.94
C THR A 2 -18.62 -5.16 -4.67
N PHE A 3 -17.50 -5.10 -3.95
CA PHE A 3 -16.18 -5.37 -4.51
C PHE A 3 -16.00 -6.87 -4.69
N SER A 4 -15.55 -7.27 -5.88
CA SER A 4 -15.06 -8.62 -6.15
C SER A 4 -13.59 -8.74 -5.76
N VAL A 5 -13.06 -9.98 -5.71
CA VAL A 5 -11.63 -10.22 -5.45
C VAL A 5 -10.74 -9.51 -6.49
N ASP A 6 -11.15 -9.55 -7.76
CA ASP A 6 -10.45 -8.89 -8.86
C ASP A 6 -10.34 -7.37 -8.65
N ASP A 7 -11.40 -6.74 -8.12
CA ASP A 7 -11.37 -5.30 -7.80
C ASP A 7 -10.34 -4.98 -6.72
N TYR A 8 -10.18 -5.85 -5.73
CA TYR A 8 -9.14 -5.69 -4.70
C TYR A 8 -7.74 -5.89 -5.28
N GLU A 9 -7.54 -6.90 -6.12
CA GLU A 9 -6.23 -7.17 -6.76
C GLU A 9 -5.78 -6.02 -7.67
N LYS A 10 -6.72 -5.43 -8.41
CA LYS A 10 -6.49 -4.27 -9.28
C LYS A 10 -6.09 -3.00 -8.53
N ALA A 11 -6.42 -2.88 -7.25
CA ALA A 11 -6.04 -1.75 -6.41
C ALA A 11 -4.68 -1.91 -5.72
N ILE A 12 -4.04 -3.09 -5.84
CA ILE A 12 -2.73 -3.36 -5.25
C ILE A 12 -1.64 -2.73 -6.11
N THR A 13 -0.84 -1.88 -5.47
CA THR A 13 0.35 -1.31 -6.07
C THR A 13 1.62 -1.98 -5.56
N ARG A 14 2.63 -2.13 -6.41
CA ARG A 14 3.99 -2.48 -6.00
C ARG A 14 4.80 -1.20 -5.83
N ILE A 15 5.54 -1.08 -4.73
CA ILE A 15 6.42 0.06 -4.49
C ILE A 15 7.87 -0.38 -4.73
N PHE A 16 8.62 0.44 -5.45
CA PHE A 16 9.97 0.14 -5.88
C PHE A 16 11.03 0.96 -5.13
N ASP A 17 12.20 0.36 -4.95
CA ASP A 17 13.40 1.12 -4.60
C ASP A 17 14.00 1.84 -5.82
N GLN A 18 15.05 2.62 -5.57
CA GLN A 18 15.79 3.36 -6.61
C GLN A 18 16.47 2.47 -7.66
N LYS A 19 16.55 1.16 -7.43
CA LYS A 19 17.12 0.17 -8.35
C LYS A 19 16.03 -0.59 -9.11
N GLY A 20 14.75 -0.29 -8.86
CA GLY A 20 13.61 -0.96 -9.48
C GLY A 20 13.19 -2.27 -8.79
N ASN A 21 13.76 -2.61 -7.62
CA ASN A 21 13.32 -3.79 -6.89
C ASN A 21 12.01 -3.51 -6.16
N THR A 22 11.07 -4.46 -6.19
CA THR A 22 9.86 -4.38 -5.35
C THR A 22 10.25 -4.50 -3.89
N ILE A 23 9.93 -3.48 -3.08
CA ILE A 23 10.25 -3.44 -1.64
C ILE A 23 9.01 -3.50 -0.74
N GLY A 24 7.82 -3.34 -1.31
CA GLY A 24 6.58 -3.39 -0.56
C GLY A 24 5.35 -3.16 -1.44
N ALA A 25 4.20 -3.08 -0.77
CA ALA A 25 2.91 -2.89 -1.41
C ALA A 25 2.24 -1.59 -0.94
N GLY A 26 1.28 -1.14 -1.73
CA GLY A 26 0.34 -0.10 -1.37
C GLY A 26 -1.05 -0.42 -1.91
N PHE A 27 -2.05 0.32 -1.46
CA PHE A 27 -3.44 0.13 -1.86
C PHE A 27 -4.08 1.47 -2.23
N LEU A 28 -4.70 1.55 -3.41
CA LEU A 28 -5.48 2.71 -3.80
C LEU A 28 -6.73 2.82 -2.91
N VAL A 29 -6.86 3.88 -2.13
CA VAL A 29 -7.98 4.06 -1.17
C VAL A 29 -8.85 5.28 -1.44
N ALA A 30 -8.37 6.19 -2.30
CA ALA A 30 -9.15 7.26 -2.91
C ALA A 30 -8.56 7.57 -4.30
N PRO A 31 -9.28 8.27 -5.20
CA PRO A 31 -8.74 8.60 -6.52
C PRO A 31 -7.40 9.32 -6.43
N GLY A 32 -6.35 8.77 -7.02
CA GLY A 32 -4.98 9.28 -6.96
C GLY A 32 -4.27 9.16 -5.60
N TYR A 33 -4.81 8.42 -4.62
CA TYR A 33 -4.22 8.27 -3.29
C TYR A 33 -4.01 6.80 -2.89
N VAL A 34 -2.77 6.47 -2.56
CA VAL A 34 -2.33 5.13 -2.16
C VAL A 34 -1.92 5.13 -0.68
N LEU A 35 -2.43 4.20 0.11
CA LEU A 35 -1.94 3.93 1.46
C LEU A 35 -0.85 2.87 1.46
N THR A 36 0.16 3.07 2.29
CA THR A 36 1.24 2.12 2.54
C THR A 36 1.83 2.32 3.94
N CYS A 37 2.89 1.59 4.26
CA CYS A 37 3.64 1.75 5.49
C CYS A 37 4.76 2.79 5.33
N ALA A 38 5.06 3.51 6.40
CA ALA A 38 6.14 4.50 6.41
C ALA A 38 7.50 3.84 6.16
N HIS A 39 7.75 2.65 6.73
CA HIS A 39 8.99 1.91 6.52
C HIS A 39 9.22 1.52 5.06
N VAL A 40 8.14 1.25 4.31
CA VAL A 40 8.20 0.94 2.88
C VAL A 40 8.71 2.16 2.11
N VAL A 41 8.20 3.36 2.44
CA VAL A 41 8.69 4.64 1.89
C VAL A 41 10.16 4.86 2.23
N LEU A 42 10.58 4.61 3.48
CA LEU A 42 11.97 4.75 3.90
C LEU A 42 12.90 3.80 3.12
N GLN A 43 12.49 2.55 2.95
CA GLN A 43 13.24 1.58 2.16
C GLN A 43 13.31 1.99 0.68
N ALA A 44 12.20 2.49 0.10
CA ALA A 44 12.14 2.96 -1.28
C ALA A 44 13.17 4.06 -1.56
N ILE A 45 13.38 4.97 -0.61
CA ILE A 45 14.30 6.10 -0.74
C ILE A 45 15.74 5.81 -0.30
N GLY A 46 16.01 4.54 0.06
CA GLY A 46 17.35 4.03 0.40
C GLY A 46 17.78 4.25 1.85
N ILE A 47 16.84 4.38 2.79
CA ILE A 47 17.18 4.37 4.23
C ILE A 47 17.33 2.92 4.70
N GLU A 48 18.36 2.67 5.49
CA GLU A 48 18.62 1.37 6.10
C GLU A 48 17.66 1.12 7.28
N LYS A 49 17.28 -0.14 7.49
CA LYS A 49 16.24 -0.53 8.46
C LYS A 49 16.56 -0.13 9.90
N ASP A 50 17.83 -0.16 10.27
CA ASP A 50 18.32 0.24 11.59
C ASP A 50 18.11 1.73 11.88
N LYS A 51 17.92 2.55 10.83
CA LYS A 51 17.72 4.01 10.93
C LYS A 51 16.27 4.44 10.81
N PHE A 52 15.32 3.51 10.65
CA PHE A 52 13.91 3.87 10.48
C PHE A 52 13.35 4.66 11.66
N ALA A 53 13.71 4.26 12.87
CA ALA A 53 13.26 4.92 14.10
C ALA A 53 13.85 6.33 14.30
N GLU A 54 14.87 6.70 13.54
CA GLU A 54 15.48 8.05 13.59
C GLU A 54 14.81 9.02 12.61
N TYR A 55 13.99 8.52 11.68
CA TYR A 55 13.42 9.30 10.58
C TYR A 55 12.03 9.86 10.93
N GLU A 56 12.01 11.02 11.56
CA GLU A 56 10.76 11.68 12.00
C GLU A 56 10.12 12.58 10.92
N GLY A 57 10.92 13.17 10.03
CA GLY A 57 10.43 14.10 9.02
C GLY A 57 9.70 13.41 7.87
N GLN A 58 8.75 14.11 7.24
CA GLN A 58 8.10 13.61 6.02
C GLN A 58 9.08 13.63 4.84
N PRO A 59 9.34 12.49 4.19
CA PRO A 59 10.19 12.44 3.00
C PRO A 59 9.67 13.34 1.87
N GLN A 60 10.58 14.06 1.21
CA GLN A 60 10.28 14.91 0.05
C GLN A 60 10.65 14.25 -1.28
N LYS A 61 11.19 13.03 -1.24
CA LYS A 61 11.56 12.28 -2.45
C LYS A 61 10.33 11.62 -3.05
N GLN A 62 10.29 11.54 -4.38
CA GLN A 62 9.26 10.81 -5.10
C GLN A 62 9.40 9.30 -4.89
N ILE A 63 8.26 8.63 -4.82
CA ILE A 63 8.12 7.19 -4.64
C ILE A 63 7.62 6.60 -5.94
N SER A 64 8.34 5.61 -6.46
CA SER A 64 7.97 4.91 -7.68
C SER A 64 7.10 3.71 -7.34
N LEU A 65 5.96 3.59 -8.00
CA LEU A 65 5.05 2.45 -7.83
C LEU A 65 4.36 2.09 -9.14
N ASP A 66 3.81 0.88 -9.26
CA ASP A 66 2.91 0.52 -10.35
C ASP A 66 1.69 -0.26 -9.84
N PHE A 67 0.69 -0.41 -10.69
CA PHE A 67 -0.49 -1.24 -10.40
C PHE A 67 -0.23 -2.66 -10.92
N HIS A 68 -0.06 -3.60 -9.99
CA HIS A 68 0.48 -4.94 -10.29
C HIS A 68 -0.28 -5.66 -11.41
N VAL A 69 -1.61 -5.57 -11.38
CA VAL A 69 -2.50 -6.30 -12.30
C VAL A 69 -2.79 -5.50 -13.58
N LEU A 70 -2.98 -4.18 -13.46
CA LEU A 70 -3.49 -3.35 -14.56
C LEU A 70 -2.40 -2.73 -15.45
N ALA A 71 -1.26 -2.41 -14.86
CA ALA A 71 -0.19 -1.67 -15.53
C ALA A 71 1.18 -2.08 -14.98
N SER A 72 1.43 -3.40 -14.94
CA SER A 72 2.76 -3.92 -14.60
C SER A 72 3.81 -3.26 -15.49
N ASP A 73 4.91 -2.82 -14.88
CA ASP A 73 6.08 -2.24 -15.56
C ASP A 73 5.86 -0.84 -16.13
N GLN A 74 4.78 -0.16 -15.73
CA GLN A 74 4.53 1.26 -16.00
C GLN A 74 4.57 2.07 -14.70
N PRO A 75 5.77 2.42 -14.20
CA PRO A 75 5.90 3.10 -12.93
C PRO A 75 5.33 4.52 -12.96
N ILE A 76 4.46 4.80 -12.00
CA ILE A 76 3.93 6.10 -11.64
C ILE A 76 4.75 6.67 -10.48
N GLN A 77 5.07 7.96 -10.56
CA GLN A 77 5.68 8.69 -9.45
C GLN A 77 4.60 9.20 -8.49
N ALA A 78 4.89 9.17 -7.20
CA ALA A 78 4.01 9.65 -6.16
C ALA A 78 4.78 10.44 -5.09
N GLU A 79 4.10 11.33 -4.38
CA GLU A 79 4.66 12.11 -3.29
C GLU A 79 4.00 11.74 -1.96
N VAL A 80 4.76 11.73 -0.88
CA VAL A 80 4.22 11.53 0.46
C VAL A 80 3.39 12.76 0.84
N VAL A 81 2.13 12.56 1.23
CA VAL A 81 1.19 13.63 1.65
C VAL A 81 0.68 13.45 3.08
N VAL A 82 0.76 12.24 3.63
CA VAL A 82 0.53 11.94 5.04
C VAL A 82 1.69 11.11 5.55
N TRP A 83 2.19 11.46 6.73
CA TRP A 83 3.33 10.80 7.34
C TRP A 83 3.08 10.53 8.83
N LEU A 84 2.94 9.25 9.17
CA LEU A 84 3.04 8.75 10.53
C LEU A 84 4.34 7.93 10.62
N PRO A 85 5.41 8.47 11.24
CA PRO A 85 6.74 7.86 11.26
C PRO A 85 6.71 6.39 11.71
N TYR A 86 7.75 5.64 11.34
CA TYR A 86 7.90 4.25 11.76
C TYR A 86 8.00 4.16 13.29
N ARG A 87 6.94 3.64 13.91
CA ARG A 87 6.85 3.35 15.34
C ARG A 87 6.03 2.08 15.53
N LEU A 88 6.62 1.08 16.15
CA LEU A 88 6.01 -0.25 16.35
C LEU A 88 4.70 -0.21 17.14
N ASP A 89 4.49 0.81 17.97
CA ASP A 89 3.36 0.94 18.89
C ASP A 89 2.27 1.90 18.41
N SER A 90 2.58 2.80 17.47
CA SER A 90 1.77 4.00 17.27
C SER A 90 1.78 4.59 15.84
N GLY A 91 2.56 4.03 14.93
CA GLY A 91 2.78 4.63 13.61
C GLY A 91 2.97 3.61 12.50
N ASP A 92 3.87 3.92 11.57
CA ASP A 92 4.14 3.16 10.35
C ASP A 92 3.07 3.26 9.25
N VAL A 93 2.58 4.48 9.00
CA VAL A 93 1.59 4.75 7.93
C VAL A 93 2.05 5.92 7.06
N ALA A 94 1.93 5.76 5.76
CA ALA A 94 2.10 6.85 4.79
C ALA A 94 0.95 6.84 3.78
N ALA A 95 0.53 8.04 3.37
CA ALA A 95 -0.31 8.21 2.20
C ALA A 95 0.50 8.87 1.09
N LEU A 96 0.40 8.30 -0.10
CA LEU A 96 1.05 8.77 -1.31
C LEU A 96 0.00 9.39 -2.23
N LYS A 97 0.33 10.53 -2.83
CA LYS A 97 -0.45 11.14 -3.91
C LYS A 97 0.23 10.86 -5.23
N LEU A 98 -0.48 10.26 -6.16
CA LEU A 98 0.03 9.98 -7.50
C LEU A 98 0.22 11.30 -8.29
N LEU A 99 1.31 11.39 -9.04
CA LEU A 99 1.59 12.54 -9.90
C LEU A 99 0.94 12.43 -11.28
N THR A 100 0.57 11.21 -11.67
CA THR A 100 -0.29 10.92 -12.83
C THR A 100 -1.47 10.07 -12.37
N PRO A 101 -2.61 10.11 -13.09
CA PRO A 101 -3.74 9.25 -12.77
C PRO A 101 -3.37 7.77 -12.73
N GLU A 102 -4.04 7.03 -11.85
CA GLU A 102 -4.10 5.58 -11.86
C GLU A 102 -4.73 5.04 -13.16
N PRO A 103 -4.53 3.75 -13.52
CA PRO A 103 -5.22 3.13 -14.64
C PRO A 103 -6.75 3.21 -14.52
N ASP A 104 -7.44 3.37 -15.64
CA ASP A 104 -8.90 3.60 -15.67
C ASP A 104 -9.73 2.51 -14.97
N GLU A 105 -9.22 1.27 -14.94
CA GLU A 105 -9.88 0.12 -14.31
C GLU A 105 -9.56 -0.01 -12.81
N ALA A 106 -8.65 0.81 -12.27
CA ALA A 106 -8.30 0.78 -10.86
C ALA A 106 -9.41 1.48 -10.05
N MET A 107 -10.00 0.75 -9.09
CA MET A 107 -11.01 1.30 -8.21
C MET A 107 -10.46 1.47 -6.79
N PRO A 108 -10.65 2.63 -6.15
CA PRO A 108 -10.31 2.81 -4.75
C PRO A 108 -11.03 1.81 -3.84
N ILE A 109 -10.28 1.04 -3.06
CA ILE A 109 -10.87 0.06 -2.14
C ILE A 109 -11.43 0.77 -0.91
N PRO A 110 -12.61 0.36 -0.41
CA PRO A 110 -13.23 0.99 0.74
C PRO A 110 -12.52 0.55 2.01
N LEU A 111 -12.18 1.51 2.86
CA LEU A 111 -11.86 1.22 4.26
C LEU A 111 -13.17 0.92 4.99
N VAL A 112 -13.28 -0.29 5.52
CA VAL A 112 -14.47 -0.77 6.23
C VAL A 112 -14.16 -1.00 7.69
N GLU A 113 -15.07 -0.59 8.55
CA GLU A 113 -15.04 -1.00 9.95
C GLU A 113 -15.67 -2.39 10.06
N VAL A 114 -14.93 -3.34 10.63
CA VAL A 114 -15.41 -4.69 10.89
C VAL A 114 -15.19 -5.00 12.36
N SER A 115 -16.12 -5.73 12.98
CA SER A 115 -15.87 -6.18 14.34
C SER A 115 -14.84 -7.31 14.31
N ARG A 116 -14.01 -7.43 15.36
CA ARG A 116 -13.03 -8.53 15.46
C ARG A 116 -13.67 -9.92 15.34
N LYS A 117 -14.93 -10.06 15.78
CA LYS A 117 -15.70 -11.31 15.68
C LYS A 117 -16.01 -11.67 14.22
N ASP A 118 -16.23 -10.68 13.37
CA ASP A 118 -16.54 -10.89 11.95
C ASP A 118 -15.33 -11.41 11.17
N VAL A 119 -14.12 -10.99 11.57
CA VAL A 119 -12.85 -11.43 10.95
C VAL A 119 -12.51 -12.87 11.33
N SER A 120 -12.59 -13.22 12.63
CA SER A 120 -12.24 -14.57 13.12
C SER A 120 -13.18 -15.67 12.58
N SER A 121 -14.43 -15.30 12.29
CA SER A 121 -15.44 -16.23 11.77
C SER A 121 -15.17 -16.66 10.32
N GLN A 122 -14.43 -15.85 9.53
CA GLN A 122 -14.11 -16.17 8.14
C GLN A 122 -12.86 -17.04 7.99
N GLU A 123 -11.89 -16.94 8.90
CA GLU A 123 -10.71 -17.82 8.91
C GLU A 123 -11.10 -19.28 9.16
N GLU A 124 -12.03 -19.55 10.07
CA GLU A 124 -12.52 -20.92 10.34
C GLU A 124 -13.27 -21.54 9.15
N LEU A 125 -13.95 -20.73 8.34
CA LEU A 125 -14.64 -21.17 7.13
C LEU A 125 -13.68 -21.46 5.97
N ASN A 126 -12.63 -20.65 5.82
CA ASN A 126 -11.63 -20.83 4.76
C ASN A 126 -10.69 -22.01 5.04
N ILE A 127 -10.34 -22.30 6.30
CA ILE A 127 -9.53 -23.47 6.67
C ILE A 127 -10.28 -24.79 6.38
N LYS A 128 -11.61 -24.81 6.52
CA LYS A 128 -12.42 -26.00 6.24
C LYS A 128 -12.57 -26.30 4.75
N ARG A 129 -12.65 -25.27 3.89
CA ARG A 129 -12.74 -25.42 2.43
C ARG A 129 -11.44 -25.88 1.75
N SER A 130 -10.28 -25.61 2.33
CA SER A 130 -8.98 -26.04 1.79
C SER A 130 -8.59 -27.49 2.16
N ARG A 131 -9.50 -28.24 2.83
CA ARG A 131 -9.29 -29.63 3.28
C ARG A 131 -10.28 -30.61 2.66
N GLU A 132 -11.06 -30.17 1.68
CA GLU A 132 -11.93 -31.00 0.82
C GLU A 132 -11.33 -31.07 -0.60
#